data_AF-B8IIS6-F1
#
_entry.id   AF-B8IIS6-F1
#
_cell.length_a   1.000
_cell.length_b   1.000
_cell.length_c   1.000
_cell.angle_alpha   90.00
_cell.angle_beta   90.00
_cell.angle_gamma   90.00
#
_symmetry.space_group_name_H-M   'P 1'
#
loop_
_entity.id
_entity.type
_entity.pdbx_description
1 polymer ?
#
loop_
_entity_poly.entity_id
_entity_poly.type
_entity_poly.pdbx_seq_one_letter_code
_entity_poly.pdbx_strand_id
1 'polypeptide(L)' 'MAERWRDIATAPHDPTRRILVRGGTWVRGNQEVVPQAFSSLVTWDGEWVVCDNLGPRSIIRDPAEWAPLPEARHVG' A
#
# COMPACT_ATOMS: atom_id res chain seq x y z
N MET A 1 15.72 -9.27 -8.78
CA MET A 1 15.71 -7.81 -9.03
C MET A 1 15.32 -7.18 -7.71
N ALA A 2 16.20 -6.39 -7.09
CA ALA A 2 15.87 -5.73 -5.83
C ALA A 2 14.81 -4.67 -6.11
N GLU A 3 13.58 -4.89 -5.65
CA GLU A 3 12.53 -3.88 -5.63
C GLU A 3 13.04 -2.69 -4.84
N ARG A 4 13.42 -1.61 -5.53
CA ARG A 4 13.85 -0.38 -4.87
C ARG A 4 12.62 0.31 -4.33
N TRP A 5 12.37 0.06 -3.05
CA TRP A 5 11.55 0.93 -2.21
C TRP A 5 12.01 2.38 -2.37
N ARG A 6 11.04 3.28 -2.43
CA ARG A 6 11.21 4.72 -2.63
C ARG A 6 10.49 5.45 -1.51
N ASP A 7 10.94 6.66 -1.21
CA ASP A 7 10.26 7.54 -0.27
C ASP A 7 8.79 7.76 -0.67
N ILE A 8 7.87 7.65 0.29
CA ILE A 8 6.42 7.81 0.05
C ILE A 8 6.07 9.15 -0.59
N ALA A 9 6.84 10.22 -0.35
CA ALA A 9 6.59 11.54 -0.92
C ALA A 9 6.68 11.54 -2.46
N THR A 10 7.28 10.50 -3.04
CA THR A 10 7.39 10.30 -4.49
C THR A 10 6.33 9.36 -5.07
N ALA A 11 5.40 8.87 -4.23
CA ALA A 11 4.39 7.92 -4.64
C ALA A 11 3.35 8.56 -5.58
N PRO A 12 2.84 7.81 -6.58
CA PRO A 12 1.78 8.29 -7.43
C PRO A 12 0.46 8.36 -6.66
N HIS A 13 -0.15 9.54 -6.61
CA HIS A 13 -1.49 9.76 -6.08
C HIS A 13 -2.55 9.55 -7.17
N ASP A 14 -2.72 8.30 -7.60
CA ASP A 14 -3.64 7.89 -8.68
C ASP A 14 -4.57 6.76 -8.21
N PRO A 15 -5.90 6.93 -8.24
CA PRO A 15 -6.85 5.90 -7.81
C PRO A 15 -6.88 4.65 -8.70
N THR A 16 -6.38 4.75 -9.94
CA THR A 16 -6.33 3.62 -10.88
C THR A 16 -5.07 2.78 -10.72
N ARG A 17 -4.06 3.29 -9.99
CA ARG A 17 -2.76 2.65 -9.85
C ARG A 17 -2.61 1.94 -8.52
N ARG A 18 -2.18 0.68 -8.60
CA ARG A 18 -1.84 -0.14 -7.42
C ARG A 18 -0.34 -0.13 -7.17
N ILE A 19 0.03 0.04 -5.90
CA ILE A 19 1.42 0.02 -5.44
C ILE A 19 1.52 -0.76 -4.12
N LEU A 20 2.73 -1.15 -3.75
CA LEU A 20 3.01 -1.63 -2.40
C LEU A 20 3.47 -0.46 -1.54
N VAL A 21 2.99 -0.41 -0.30
CA VAL A 21 3.49 0.54 0.72
C VAL A 21 3.95 -0.19 1.97
N ARG A 22 4.92 0.39 2.70
CA ARG A 22 5.38 -0.10 4.01
C ARG A 22 5.70 1.04 4.98
N GLY A 23 5.79 0.71 6.26
CA GLY A 23 6.29 1.62 7.30
C GLY A 23 5.27 2.65 7.79
N GLY A 24 4.00 2.26 7.92
CA GLY A 24 2.94 3.11 8.48
C GLY A 24 2.10 2.40 9.53
N THR A 25 0.87 2.88 9.69
CA THR A 25 -0.12 2.31 10.61
C THR A 25 -1.31 1.76 9.83
N TRP A 26 -1.67 0.51 10.05
CA TRP A 26 -2.88 -0.08 9.51
C TRP A 26 -4.06 0.31 10.39
N VAL A 27 -5.01 1.02 9.79
CA VAL A 27 -6.31 1.31 10.37
C VAL A 27 -7.35 0.39 9.73
N ARG A 28 -7.87 -0.59 10.49
CA ARG A 28 -8.92 -1.53 10.05
C ARG A 28 -10.28 -1.00 10.45
N GLY A 29 -11.03 -0.47 9.48
CA GLY A 29 -12.29 0.23 9.77
C GLY A 29 -12.08 1.36 10.77
N ASN A 30 -13.04 1.56 11.69
CA ASN A 30 -12.94 2.56 12.76
C ASN A 30 -12.54 1.94 14.12
N GLN A 31 -11.99 0.72 14.13
CA GLN A 31 -11.91 -0.08 15.36
C GLN A 31 -10.50 -0.42 15.81
N GLU A 32 -9.58 -0.68 14.88
CA GLU A 32 -8.25 -1.18 15.22
C GLU A 32 -7.16 -0.40 14.48
N VAL A 33 -6.18 0.08 15.26
CA VAL A 33 -5.04 0.88 14.79
C VAL A 33 -3.78 0.15 15.25
N VAL A 34 -3.08 -0.48 14.31
CA VAL A 34 -1.88 -1.29 14.60
C VAL A 34 -0.73 -0.93 13.67
N PRO A 35 0.53 -1.01 14.13
CA PRO A 35 1.67 -0.85 13.24
C PRO A 35 1.59 -1.82 12.06
N GLN A 36 1.95 -1.35 10.87
CA GLN A 36 1.95 -2.19 9.69
C GLN A 36 3.06 -3.25 9.79
N ALA A 37 2.66 -4.52 9.96
CA ALA A 37 3.60 -5.63 10.10
C ALA A 37 4.19 -6.13 8.76
N PHE A 38 3.52 -5.88 7.64
CA PHE A 38 3.92 -6.31 6.30
C PHE A 38 3.49 -5.32 5.23
N SER A 39 4.20 -5.30 4.10
CA SER A 39 3.85 -4.43 2.98
C SER A 39 2.43 -4.71 2.49
N SER A 40 1.69 -3.65 2.20
CA SER A 40 0.27 -3.75 1.81
C SER A 40 0.09 -3.24 0.39
N LEU A 41 -0.72 -3.96 -0.38
CA LEU A 41 -1.18 -3.52 -1.69
C LEU A 41 -2.24 -2.42 -1.51
N VAL A 42 -1.99 -1.23 -2.05
CA VAL A 42 -2.87 -0.06 -1.87
C VAL A 42 -3.15 0.68 -3.18
N THR A 43 -4.24 1.46 -3.17
CA THR A 43 -4.57 2.50 -4.16
C THR A 43 -4.72 3.85 -3.45
N TRP A 44 -4.63 4.96 -4.19
CA TRP A 44 -4.84 6.30 -3.64
C TRP A 44 -6.25 6.82 -3.92
N ASP A 45 -7.06 7.01 -2.89
CA ASP A 45 -8.41 7.60 -2.97
C ASP A 45 -8.57 8.67 -1.87
N GLY A 46 -7.71 9.68 -1.92
CA GLY A 46 -7.54 10.67 -0.83
C GLY A 46 -6.80 10.13 0.40
N GLU A 47 -6.79 8.80 0.57
CA GLU A 47 -5.99 8.03 1.53
C GLU A 47 -5.43 6.77 0.84
N TRP A 48 -4.43 6.12 1.46
CA TRP A 48 -3.90 4.84 0.98
C TRP A 48 -4.83 3.69 1.36
N VAL A 49 -5.72 3.30 0.45
CA VAL A 49 -6.73 2.26 0.67
C VAL A 49 -6.17 0.88 0.33
N VAL A 50 -6.25 -0.06 1.28
CA VAL A 50 -5.81 -1.44 1.08
C VAL A 50 -6.71 -2.17 0.09
N CYS A 51 -6.12 -2.82 -0.92
CA CYS A 51 -6.85 -3.52 -1.98
C CYS A 51 -7.42 -4.85 -1.53
N ASP A 52 -6.65 -5.63 -0.75
CA ASP A 52 -6.99 -7.01 -0.38
C ASP A 52 -7.84 -7.08 0.90
N ASN A 53 -8.76 -6.14 1.09
CA ASN A 53 -9.64 -6.12 2.25
C ASN A 53 -10.72 -7.20 2.14
N LEU A 54 -10.53 -8.32 2.85
CA LEU A 54 -11.61 -9.25 3.19
C LEU A 54 -12.34 -8.72 4.45
N GLY A 55 -12.98 -7.55 4.36
CA GLY A 55 -13.63 -6.93 5.53
C GLY A 55 -13.93 -5.44 5.40
N PRO A 56 -14.11 -4.72 6.52
CA PRO A 56 -14.28 -3.27 6.53
C PRO A 56 -13.15 -2.55 5.80
N ARG A 57 -13.46 -1.38 5.20
CA ARG A 57 -12.46 -0.54 4.53
C ARG A 57 -11.28 -0.31 5.47
N SER A 58 -10.10 -0.72 5.02
CA SER A 58 -8.85 -0.45 5.72
C SER A 58 -7.96 0.48 4.93
N ILE A 59 -7.21 1.29 5.67
CA ILE A 59 -6.23 2.23 5.12
C ILE A 59 -4.87 2.05 5.79
N ILE A 60 -3.81 2.47 5.11
CA ILE A 60 -2.48 2.67 5.70
C ILE A 60 -2.26 4.17 5.90
N ARG A 61 -2.07 4.60 7.14
CA ARG A 61 -1.69 5.98 7.47
C ARG A 61 -0.19 6.12 7.58
N ASP A 62 0.31 7.25 7.09
CA ASP A 62 1.72 7.64 7.13
C ASP A 62 2.70 6.52 6.74
N PRO A 63 2.51 5.81 5.60
CA PRO A 63 3.52 4.87 5.14
C PRO A 63 4.83 5.59 4.84
N ALA A 64 5.96 4.98 5.14
CA ALA A 64 7.28 5.58 4.91
C ALA A 64 7.78 5.39 3.47
N GLU A 65 7.48 4.24 2.86
CA GLU A 65 8.05 3.86 1.57
C GLU A 65 7.01 3.18 0.66
N TRP A 66 7.23 3.27 -0.65
CA TRP A 66 6.45 2.60 -1.67
C TRP A 66 7.31 1.87 -2.71
N ALA A 67 6.71 0.89 -3.37
CA ALA A 67 7.29 0.20 -4.53
C ALA A 67 6.21 -0.04 -5.60
N PRO A 68 6.56 0.03 -6.91
CA PRO A 68 5.66 -0.43 -7.96
C PRO A 68 5.42 -1.94 -7.82
N LEU A 69 4.28 -2.43 -8.31
CA LEU A 69 4.07 -3.86 -8.41
C LEU A 69 5.13 -4.48 -9.34
N PRO A 70 5.68 -5.65 -9.00
CA PRO A 70 6.55 -6.38 -9.92
C PRO A 70 5.77 -6.65 -11.21
N GLU A 71 6.38 -6.31 -12.35
CA GLU A 71 5.81 -6.68 -13.65
C GLU A 71 5.62 -8.20 -13.66
N ALA A 72 4.41 -8.64 -13.99
CA ALA A 72 4.13 -10.06 -14.12
C ALA A 72 5.05 -10.61 -15.22
N ARG A 73 6.13 -11.29 -14.82
CA ARG A 73 6.89 -12.14 -15.73
C ARG A 73 5.91 -13.18 -16.22
N HIS A 74 5.49 -13.06 -17.47
CA HIS A 74 4.87 -14.17 -18.18
C HIS A 74 5.90 -15.30 -18.17
N VAL A 75 5.64 -16.32 -17.37
CA VAL A 75 6.34 -17.60 -17.49
C VAL A 75 5.72 -18.26 -18.71
N GLY A 76 6.40 -18.14 -19.84
CA GLY A 76 6.07 -18.88 -21.06
C GLY A 76 6.42 -20.35 -20.95
#